data_AF-A0A419A2V1-F1
#
_entry.id   AF-A0A419A2V1-F1
#
_cell.length_a   1.000
_cell.length_b   1.000
_cell.length_c   1.000
_cell.angle_alpha   90.00
_cell.angle_beta   90.00
_cell.angle_gamma   90.00
#
_symmetry.space_group_name_H-M   'P 1'
#
loop_
_entity.id
_entity.type
_entity.pdbx_description
1 polymer ?
#
loop_
_entity_poly.entity_id
_entity_poly.type
_entity_poly.pdbx_seq_one_letter_code
_entity_poly.pdbx_strand_id
1 'polypeptide(L)'
;MHKGDQMPSFFLSANRQSVQEDPYIFQMRNGNILGFWSDLHPDPGVGGTFGVYARPWRGDLGAAGVADSRVNNLTDDVQGSPFGTALNYGGFSVVFQSKGPSAVNGQDDPYYDTYIKFYAADGTERGPARQITPNTSDDHLAAGIVALANGQTITLVARYESGGDYDLLAFRHDASGRQIGGPRRLVDDADAFVSPLSGADYINPSIAASAGGNYAVSWHERTSFGGGEGYGVWTQVFRPDGTAVAPAQLIAPNLGGRNTLDQSDSQIAGRSVGGYALAWERDEVPYEPETDVYLRMLDGAGRAIGQTVMVNSDRRSGEQELHDVVDLGAGRTLVTCINQIPDAIDDIYDGGVLLGRV
;
A
#
# COMPACT_ATOMS: atom_id res chain seq x y z
N MET A 1 -7.92 -25.74 -30.83
CA MET A 1 -6.59 -25.44 -30.27
C MET A 1 -6.23 -24.01 -30.70
N HIS A 2 -6.80 -23.01 -30.02
CA HIS A 2 -6.35 -21.63 -30.18
C HIS A 2 -5.06 -21.50 -29.36
N LYS A 3 -3.93 -21.29 -30.01
CA LYS A 3 -2.78 -20.65 -29.36
C LYS A 3 -3.27 -19.27 -28.94
N GLY A 4 -3.68 -19.11 -27.69
CA GLY A 4 -3.81 -17.78 -27.10
C GLY A 4 -2.42 -17.16 -27.13
N ASP A 5 -2.32 -15.93 -27.64
CA ASP A 5 -1.08 -15.16 -27.53
C ASP A 5 -0.69 -15.13 -26.05
N GLN A 6 0.47 -15.71 -25.72
CA GLN A 6 1.00 -15.59 -24.37
C GLN A 6 1.21 -14.10 -24.10
N MET A 7 0.60 -13.59 -23.03
CA MET A 7 0.86 -12.23 -22.58
C MET A 7 2.37 -12.11 -22.33
N PRO A 8 3.02 -11.04 -22.82
CA PRO A 8 4.44 -10.85 -22.61
C PRO A 8 4.75 -10.73 -21.11
N SER A 9 5.74 -11.48 -20.65
CA SER A 9 6.27 -11.37 -19.29
C SER A 9 7.37 -10.32 -19.25
N PHE A 10 7.31 -9.42 -18.27
CA PHE A 10 8.32 -8.39 -18.03
C PHE A 10 9.01 -8.63 -16.70
N PHE A 11 10.32 -8.39 -16.66
CA PHE A 11 11.11 -8.47 -15.44
C PHE A 11 11.40 -7.05 -14.94
N LEU A 12 11.10 -6.80 -13.66
CA LEU A 12 11.40 -5.53 -13.01
C LEU A 12 12.92 -5.40 -12.77
N SER A 13 13.58 -6.41 -12.24
CA SER A 13 15.02 -6.31 -12.02
C SER A 13 15.84 -6.57 -13.29
N ALA A 14 16.98 -5.89 -13.42
CA ALA A 14 18.04 -6.25 -14.35
C ALA A 14 18.89 -7.39 -13.77
N ASN A 15 19.17 -7.33 -12.46
CA ASN A 15 19.85 -8.36 -11.69
C ASN A 15 18.88 -9.46 -11.26
N ARG A 16 19.24 -10.72 -11.49
CA ARG A 16 18.41 -11.90 -11.18
C ARG A 16 19.13 -12.92 -10.31
N GLN A 17 20.21 -12.50 -9.65
CA GLN A 17 21.08 -13.39 -8.87
C GLN A 17 20.85 -13.23 -7.37
N SER A 18 19.68 -12.74 -6.97
CA SER A 18 19.37 -12.35 -5.60
C SER A 18 17.91 -12.62 -5.26
N VAL A 19 17.61 -12.68 -3.95
CA VAL A 19 16.24 -12.64 -3.43
C VAL A 19 15.72 -11.21 -3.57
N GLN A 20 14.53 -11.07 -4.14
CA GLN A 20 13.89 -9.79 -4.40
C GLN A 20 12.45 -9.86 -3.93
N GLU A 21 12.05 -8.88 -3.12
CA GLU A 21 10.79 -8.85 -2.38
C GLU A 21 10.16 -7.44 -2.44
N ASP A 22 8.92 -7.30 -1.98
CA ASP A 22 8.19 -6.04 -1.87
C ASP A 22 8.18 -5.16 -3.14
N PRO A 23 7.76 -5.69 -4.30
CA PRO A 23 7.73 -4.90 -5.52
C PRO A 23 6.69 -3.78 -5.41
N TYR A 24 7.11 -2.56 -5.74
CA TYR A 24 6.21 -1.41 -5.85
C TYR A 24 6.40 -0.73 -7.20
N ILE A 25 5.31 -0.48 -7.92
CA ILE A 25 5.36 0.22 -9.21
C ILE A 25 4.37 1.38 -9.22
N PHE A 26 4.74 2.47 -9.88
CA PHE A 26 3.83 3.58 -10.12
C PHE A 26 4.17 4.30 -11.43
N GLN A 27 3.19 5.01 -11.97
CA GLN A 27 3.39 5.82 -13.16
C GLN A 27 3.95 7.21 -12.79
N MET A 28 5.06 7.57 -13.43
CA MET A 28 5.68 8.89 -13.40
C MET A 28 4.87 9.88 -14.24
N ARG A 29 4.97 11.19 -13.94
CA ARG A 29 4.23 12.23 -14.68
C ARG A 29 4.56 12.35 -16.17
N ASN A 30 5.72 11.86 -16.58
CA ASN A 30 6.11 11.80 -18.00
C ASN A 30 5.54 10.55 -18.72
N GLY A 31 4.73 9.74 -18.04
CA GLY A 31 4.14 8.52 -18.57
C GLY A 31 5.01 7.27 -18.41
N ASN A 32 6.27 7.42 -18.00
CA ASN A 32 7.14 6.27 -17.69
C ASN A 32 6.66 5.55 -16.41
N ILE A 33 7.12 4.32 -16.22
CA ILE A 33 6.88 3.54 -15.01
C ILE A 33 8.17 3.52 -14.21
N LEU A 34 8.09 3.68 -12.89
CA LEU A 34 9.21 3.47 -11.98
C LEU A 34 8.84 2.34 -11.04
N GLY A 35 9.72 1.35 -10.93
CA GLY A 35 9.57 0.23 -10.02
C GLY A 35 10.64 0.24 -8.93
N PHE A 36 10.26 -0.22 -7.75
CA PHE A 36 11.10 -0.44 -6.57
C PHE A 36 10.93 -1.86 -6.05
N TRP A 37 11.93 -2.34 -5.33
CA TRP A 37 11.89 -3.62 -4.61
C TRP A 37 12.97 -3.63 -3.53
N SER A 38 12.78 -4.52 -2.56
CA SER A 38 13.80 -4.96 -1.61
C SER A 38 14.69 -5.98 -2.31
N ASP A 39 16.02 -5.85 -2.24
CA ASP A 39 16.98 -6.76 -2.89
C ASP A 39 18.05 -7.22 -1.90
N LEU A 40 18.25 -8.52 -1.77
CA LEU A 40 19.28 -9.14 -0.92
C LEU A 40 20.69 -9.10 -1.56
N HIS A 41 20.84 -8.48 -2.74
CA HIS A 41 22.11 -8.46 -3.44
C HIS A 41 23.09 -7.63 -2.62
N PRO A 42 24.31 -8.15 -2.34
CA PRO A 42 25.23 -7.47 -1.45
C PRO A 42 25.53 -6.07 -1.97
N ASP A 43 25.26 -5.07 -1.13
CA ASP A 43 25.74 -3.72 -1.35
C ASP A 43 27.27 -3.74 -1.47
N PRO A 44 27.88 -2.87 -2.29
CA PRO A 44 29.33 -2.71 -2.29
C PRO A 44 29.83 -2.34 -0.88
N GLY A 45 30.42 -3.30 -0.17
CA GLY A 45 31.07 -3.09 1.13
C GLY A 45 30.34 -3.64 2.36
N VAL A 46 29.11 -4.14 2.24
CA VAL A 46 28.37 -4.79 3.35
C VAL A 46 27.62 -6.00 2.79
N GLY A 47 27.88 -7.20 3.33
CA GLY A 47 27.29 -8.43 2.83
C GLY A 47 26.10 -8.89 3.68
N GLY A 48 25.03 -9.34 3.03
CA GLY A 48 24.01 -10.20 3.65
C GLY A 48 22.76 -9.50 4.21
N THR A 49 22.47 -8.26 3.82
CA THR A 49 21.23 -7.54 4.20
C THR A 49 20.51 -7.01 2.97
N PHE A 50 19.20 -6.74 3.10
CA PHE A 50 18.41 -6.15 2.02
C PHE A 50 18.68 -4.65 1.87
N GLY A 51 18.71 -4.18 0.63
CA GLY A 51 18.66 -2.76 0.28
C GLY A 51 17.48 -2.46 -0.63
N VAL A 52 17.14 -1.17 -0.78
CA VAL A 52 16.06 -0.72 -1.66
C VAL A 52 16.61 -0.32 -3.02
N TYR A 53 16.09 -0.93 -4.08
CA TYR A 53 16.53 -0.72 -5.46
C TYR A 53 15.40 -0.20 -6.33
N ALA A 54 15.77 0.39 -7.47
CA ALA A 54 14.86 0.99 -8.43
C ALA A 54 15.30 0.77 -9.87
N ARG A 55 14.33 0.77 -10.79
CA ARG A 55 14.61 0.86 -12.23
C ARG A 55 13.46 1.55 -12.97
N PRO A 56 13.74 2.38 -13.99
CA PRO A 56 12.70 3.00 -14.81
C PRO A 56 12.36 2.17 -16.06
N TRP A 57 11.11 2.24 -16.49
CA TRP A 57 10.61 1.72 -17.77
C TRP A 57 9.92 2.78 -18.59
N ARG A 58 9.94 2.61 -19.90
CA ARG A 58 9.02 3.33 -20.78
C ARG A 58 7.59 2.91 -20.44
N GLY A 59 6.64 3.85 -20.54
CA GLY A 59 5.24 3.60 -20.19
C GLY A 59 4.55 2.48 -20.98
N ASP A 60 5.06 2.13 -22.16
CA ASP A 60 4.57 1.01 -22.96
C ASP A 60 5.36 -0.29 -22.74
N LEU A 61 6.24 -0.31 -21.73
CA LEU A 61 7.14 -1.41 -21.37
C LEU A 61 8.06 -1.88 -22.52
N GLY A 62 8.21 -1.09 -23.59
CA GLY A 62 9.07 -1.43 -24.73
C GLY A 62 10.58 -1.23 -24.47
N ALA A 63 10.94 -0.56 -23.38
CA ALA A 63 12.33 -0.34 -22.96
C ALA A 63 12.42 -0.12 -21.44
N ALA A 64 13.59 -0.42 -20.87
CA ALA A 64 13.90 -0.26 -19.46
C ALA A 64 15.29 0.36 -19.27
N GLY A 65 15.57 0.88 -18.08
CA GLY A 65 16.92 1.23 -17.66
C GLY A 65 17.87 0.04 -17.84
N VAL A 66 19.15 0.30 -18.10
CA VAL A 66 20.13 -0.77 -18.39
C VAL A 66 20.62 -1.49 -17.13
N ALA A 67 20.43 -0.90 -15.95
CA ALA A 67 20.84 -1.43 -14.67
C ALA A 67 19.87 -1.02 -13.57
N ASP A 68 19.92 -1.74 -12.46
CA ASP A 68 19.23 -1.39 -11.22
C ASP A 68 20.03 -0.33 -10.48
N SER A 69 19.35 0.58 -9.79
CA SER A 69 19.97 1.67 -9.03
C SER A 69 19.51 1.62 -7.58
N ARG A 70 20.45 1.69 -6.65
CA ARG A 70 20.13 1.79 -5.23
C ARG A 70 19.41 3.11 -4.95
N VAL A 71 18.33 3.05 -4.17
CA VAL A 71 17.54 4.23 -3.80
C VAL A 71 18.33 5.02 -2.77
N ASN A 72 18.50 4.52 -1.56
CA ASN A 72 19.16 5.28 -0.50
C ASN A 72 20.68 5.01 -0.45
N ASN A 73 21.39 5.70 0.44
CA ASN A 73 22.81 5.49 0.71
C ASN A 73 23.06 4.97 2.14
N LEU A 74 22.02 4.56 2.86
CA LEU A 74 22.11 3.89 4.15
C LEU A 74 22.49 2.44 3.88
N THR A 75 23.58 1.95 4.45
CA THR A 75 24.09 0.59 4.21
C THR A 75 24.10 -0.28 5.46
N ASP A 76 23.69 0.29 6.59
CA ASP A 76 23.73 -0.39 7.87
C ASP A 76 22.41 -1.15 8.08
N ASP A 77 22.54 -2.46 8.31
CA ASP A 77 21.43 -3.42 8.46
C ASP A 77 20.47 -3.43 7.24
N VAL A 78 19.22 -3.85 7.46
CA VAL A 78 18.18 -4.06 6.46
C VAL A 78 17.48 -2.75 6.08
N GLN A 79 17.24 -2.55 4.79
CA GLN A 79 16.27 -1.61 4.25
C GLN A 79 15.30 -2.30 3.30
N GLY A 80 14.00 -2.01 3.41
CA GLY A 80 12.97 -2.68 2.63
C GLY A 80 11.62 -1.95 2.61
N SER A 81 10.59 -2.66 2.14
CA SER A 81 9.19 -2.21 2.07
C SER A 81 9.00 -0.83 1.41
N PRO A 82 9.47 -0.63 0.16
CA PRO A 82 9.43 0.69 -0.46
C PRO A 82 8.03 1.07 -0.97
N PHE A 83 7.63 2.31 -0.74
CA PHE A 83 6.52 2.96 -1.45
C PHE A 83 7.00 4.23 -2.14
N GLY A 84 6.33 4.66 -3.21
CA GLY A 84 6.70 5.90 -3.87
C GLY A 84 5.56 6.62 -4.56
N THR A 85 5.81 7.87 -4.92
CA THR A 85 4.81 8.71 -5.60
C THR A 85 5.47 9.70 -6.55
N ALA A 86 4.77 10.01 -7.65
CA ALA A 86 5.20 11.00 -8.63
C ALA A 86 4.87 12.41 -8.15
N LEU A 87 5.86 13.30 -8.15
CA LEU A 87 5.75 14.66 -7.64
C LEU A 87 5.33 15.63 -8.75
N ASN A 88 4.70 16.75 -8.36
CA ASN A 88 4.09 17.68 -9.32
C ASN A 88 5.07 18.30 -10.32
N TYR A 89 6.33 18.45 -9.91
CA TYR A 89 7.42 18.97 -10.75
C TYR A 89 8.10 17.89 -11.62
N GLY A 90 7.55 16.66 -11.65
CA GLY A 90 8.03 15.56 -12.49
C GLY A 90 9.04 14.62 -11.82
N GLY A 91 9.57 14.97 -10.64
CA GLY A 91 10.37 14.06 -9.83
C GLY A 91 9.55 13.02 -9.09
N PHE A 92 10.17 12.35 -8.13
CA PHE A 92 9.52 11.33 -7.30
C PHE A 92 10.07 11.35 -5.87
N SER A 93 9.31 10.78 -4.95
CA SER A 93 9.77 10.48 -3.60
C SER A 93 9.59 9.01 -3.30
N VAL A 94 10.49 8.46 -2.50
CA VAL A 94 10.46 7.08 -2.03
C VAL A 94 10.48 7.09 -0.51
N VAL A 95 9.53 6.39 0.09
CA VAL A 95 9.55 6.05 1.51
C VAL A 95 9.97 4.58 1.64
N PHE A 96 10.76 4.27 2.66
CA PHE A 96 11.24 2.92 2.92
C PHE A 96 11.55 2.77 4.41
N GLN A 97 11.66 1.53 4.86
CA GLN A 97 12.00 1.20 6.25
C GLN A 97 13.50 0.89 6.36
N SER A 98 14.10 1.14 7.53
CA SER A 98 15.50 0.84 7.83
C SER A 98 15.65 0.37 9.26
N LYS A 99 16.42 -0.68 9.47
CA LYS A 99 16.82 -1.19 10.79
C LYS A 99 18.19 -0.70 11.26
N GLY A 100 18.93 0.01 10.39
CA GLY A 100 20.19 0.63 10.78
C GLY A 100 20.00 1.74 11.84
N PRO A 101 21.09 2.22 12.46
CA PRO A 101 21.02 3.19 13.55
C PRO A 101 20.19 4.42 13.22
N SER A 102 19.39 4.89 14.18
CA SER A 102 18.56 6.08 14.02
C SER A 102 19.41 7.30 13.62
N ALA A 103 19.07 7.93 12.51
CA ALA A 103 19.64 9.20 12.07
C ALA A 103 19.28 10.38 12.99
N VAL A 104 18.35 10.22 13.94
CA VAL A 104 17.94 11.26 14.89
C VAL A 104 18.81 11.27 16.15
N ASN A 105 19.06 10.11 16.74
CA ASN A 105 19.76 10.00 18.03
C ASN A 105 21.00 9.08 18.01
N GLY A 106 21.24 8.38 16.90
CA GLY A 106 22.36 7.45 16.73
C GLY A 106 22.20 6.12 17.47
N GLN A 107 21.03 5.85 18.06
CA GLN A 107 20.75 4.60 18.74
C GLN A 107 20.53 3.49 17.73
N ASP A 108 21.17 2.36 17.98
CA ASP A 108 20.97 1.11 17.26
C ASP A 108 20.07 0.21 18.11
N ASP A 109 18.92 -0.15 17.57
CA ASP A 109 17.87 -0.90 18.26
C ASP A 109 17.18 -1.88 17.28
N PRO A 110 16.33 -2.81 17.75
CA PRO A 110 15.83 -3.88 16.89
C PRO A 110 14.67 -3.45 15.98
N TYR A 111 14.22 -2.20 16.05
CA TYR A 111 12.99 -1.73 15.41
C TYR A 111 13.25 -1.02 14.08
N TYR A 112 12.23 -1.00 13.23
CA TYR A 112 12.27 -0.30 11.96
C TYR A 112 11.92 1.17 12.10
N ASP A 113 12.76 1.99 11.49
CA ASP A 113 12.53 3.41 11.25
C ASP A 113 12.06 3.65 9.81
N THR A 114 11.06 4.52 9.65
CA THR A 114 10.65 5.01 8.34
C THR A 114 11.50 6.20 7.89
N TYR A 115 12.01 6.11 6.67
CA TYR A 115 12.77 7.13 5.97
C TYR A 115 12.09 7.57 4.69
N ILE A 116 12.36 8.81 4.27
CA ILE A 116 11.95 9.36 2.98
C ILE A 116 13.13 9.97 2.21
N LYS A 117 13.19 9.74 0.90
CA LYS A 117 14.16 10.34 -0.02
C LYS A 117 13.47 10.94 -1.24
N PHE A 118 13.97 12.07 -1.72
CA PHE A 118 13.39 12.85 -2.82
C PHE A 118 14.35 12.92 -4.01
N TYR A 119 13.78 12.90 -5.21
CA TYR A 119 14.52 12.91 -6.47
C TYR A 119 13.92 13.93 -7.45
N ALA A 120 14.74 14.38 -8.39
CA ALA A 120 14.30 15.09 -9.57
C ALA A 120 13.83 14.11 -10.66
N ALA A 121 13.29 14.66 -11.75
CA ALA A 121 12.70 13.88 -12.85
C ALA A 121 13.73 13.00 -13.59
N ASP A 122 15.01 13.40 -13.58
CA ASP A 122 16.13 12.67 -14.17
C ASP A 122 16.75 11.65 -13.20
N GLY A 123 16.19 11.48 -12.01
CA GLY A 123 16.72 10.59 -10.98
C GLY A 123 17.84 11.20 -10.13
N THR A 124 18.20 12.47 -10.33
CA THR A 124 19.17 13.13 -9.46
C THR A 124 18.61 13.30 -8.05
N GLU A 125 19.43 13.03 -7.03
CA GLU A 125 19.03 13.11 -5.62
C GLU A 125 18.78 14.55 -5.18
N ARG A 126 17.70 14.79 -4.43
CA ARG A 126 17.38 16.08 -3.81
C ARG A 126 17.66 16.06 -2.31
N GLY A 127 18.92 15.81 -1.96
CA GLY A 127 19.40 15.69 -0.59
C GLY A 127 19.39 14.26 -0.05
N PRO A 128 19.89 14.05 1.18
CA PRO A 128 19.98 12.72 1.78
C PRO A 128 18.61 12.15 2.13
N ALA A 129 18.56 10.84 2.37
CA ALA A 129 17.42 10.22 3.05
C ALA A 129 17.24 10.82 4.44
N ARG A 130 15.99 10.93 4.90
CA ARG A 130 15.66 11.51 6.20
C ARG A 130 14.72 10.59 6.95
N GLN A 131 15.09 10.23 8.18
CA GLN A 131 14.21 9.55 9.11
C GLN A 131 13.05 10.47 9.46
N ILE A 132 11.83 9.95 9.40
CA ILE A 132 10.62 10.71 9.77
C ILE A 132 9.99 10.20 11.07
N THR A 133 10.24 8.94 11.44
CA THR A 133 9.81 8.35 12.71
C THR A 133 10.98 8.34 13.68
N PRO A 134 10.92 9.01 14.84
CA PRO A 134 12.07 9.08 15.75
C PRO A 134 12.03 8.04 16.88
N ASN A 135 11.36 6.89 16.71
CA ASN A 135 11.05 5.99 17.84
C ASN A 135 12.12 4.92 18.05
N THR A 136 12.22 4.43 19.28
CA THR A 136 13.23 3.46 19.73
C THR A 136 12.62 2.28 20.51
N SER A 137 11.29 2.21 20.63
CA SER A 137 10.61 1.16 21.40
C SER A 137 9.74 0.23 20.59
N ASP A 138 9.28 0.65 19.40
CA ASP A 138 8.30 -0.07 18.60
C ASP A 138 8.41 0.30 17.11
N ASP A 139 7.94 -0.59 16.25
CA ASP A 139 7.95 -0.41 14.80
C ASP A 139 6.96 0.67 14.34
N HIS A 140 7.46 1.59 13.54
CA HIS A 140 6.65 2.58 12.83
C HIS A 140 6.78 2.34 11.33
N LEU A 141 5.80 1.64 10.76
CA LEU A 141 5.90 1.19 9.38
C LEU A 141 5.17 2.16 8.46
N ALA A 142 5.84 2.57 7.38
CA ALA A 142 5.17 3.22 6.27
C ALA A 142 4.13 2.28 5.67
N ALA A 143 2.91 2.78 5.48
CA ALA A 143 1.82 2.07 4.81
C ALA A 143 1.53 2.64 3.40
N GLY A 144 2.09 3.82 3.09
CA GLY A 144 1.98 4.40 1.75
C GLY A 144 2.40 5.85 1.70
N ILE A 145 2.47 6.37 0.47
CA ILE A 145 2.80 7.78 0.21
C ILE A 145 2.03 8.30 -0.99
N VAL A 146 1.50 9.52 -0.88
CA VAL A 146 0.81 10.19 -1.99
C VAL A 146 1.27 11.64 -2.16
N ALA A 147 1.33 12.09 -3.41
CA ALA A 147 1.52 13.50 -3.75
C ALA A 147 0.16 14.17 -3.97
N LEU A 148 -0.05 15.32 -3.31
CA LEU A 148 -1.26 16.12 -3.44
C LEU A 148 -1.13 17.17 -4.54
N ALA A 149 -2.26 17.65 -5.05
CA ALA A 149 -2.32 18.67 -6.09
C ALA A 149 -1.62 20.00 -5.71
N ASN A 150 -1.54 20.31 -4.41
CA ASN A 150 -0.82 21.48 -3.89
C ASN A 150 0.71 21.30 -3.81
N GLY A 151 1.23 20.13 -4.19
CA GLY A 151 2.65 19.78 -4.18
C GLY A 151 3.16 19.18 -2.87
N GLN A 152 2.32 19.04 -1.85
CA GLN A 152 2.70 18.32 -0.63
C GLN A 152 2.78 16.82 -0.87
N THR A 153 3.59 16.13 -0.07
CA THR A 153 3.51 14.68 0.07
C THR A 153 2.98 14.31 1.44
N ILE A 154 2.14 13.28 1.49
CA ILE A 154 1.61 12.68 2.70
C ILE A 154 2.16 11.25 2.76
N THR A 155 2.97 10.96 3.77
CA THR A 155 3.35 9.60 4.12
C THR A 155 2.44 9.12 5.23
N LEU A 156 1.72 8.02 4.99
CA LEU A 156 0.95 7.32 5.99
C LEU A 156 1.88 6.36 6.73
N VAL A 157 1.89 6.46 8.06
CA VAL A 157 2.64 5.56 8.95
C VAL A 157 1.65 4.94 9.91
N ALA A 158 1.68 3.62 10.06
CA ALA A 158 0.99 2.92 11.12
C ALA A 158 1.99 2.70 12.26
N ARG A 159 1.69 3.32 13.40
CA ARG A 159 2.50 3.25 14.62
C ARG A 159 1.85 2.25 15.56
N TYR A 160 2.58 1.20 15.91
CA TYR A 160 2.12 0.27 16.93
C TYR A 160 2.06 0.96 18.30
N GLU A 161 0.97 0.74 19.03
CA GLU A 161 0.80 1.20 20.41
C GLU A 161 0.93 0.01 21.37
N SER A 162 -0.16 -0.74 21.55
CA SER A 162 -0.19 -1.92 22.41
C SER A 162 -1.39 -2.79 22.08
N GLY A 163 -1.34 -4.08 22.41
CA GLY A 163 -2.53 -4.95 22.33
C GLY A 163 -3.03 -5.25 20.91
N GLY A 164 -2.27 -4.91 19.87
CA GLY A 164 -2.71 -4.99 18.47
C GLY A 164 -3.27 -3.69 17.91
N ASP A 165 -3.22 -2.60 18.67
CA ASP A 165 -3.74 -1.30 18.27
C ASP A 165 -2.67 -0.44 17.61
N TYR A 166 -3.09 0.35 16.63
CA TYR A 166 -2.24 1.22 15.82
C TYR A 166 -2.79 2.64 15.72
N ASP A 167 -1.91 3.63 15.90
CA ASP A 167 -2.16 5.00 15.49
C ASP A 167 -1.82 5.18 14.00
N LEU A 168 -2.76 5.72 13.21
CA LEU A 168 -2.48 6.10 11.82
C LEU A 168 -2.03 7.55 11.75
N LEU A 169 -0.77 7.76 11.38
CA LEU A 169 -0.11 9.06 11.38
C LEU A 169 0.18 9.56 9.96
N ALA A 170 -0.07 10.85 9.71
CA ALA A 170 0.37 11.55 8.51
C ALA A 170 1.62 12.39 8.77
N PHE A 171 2.71 12.02 8.11
CA PHE A 171 3.89 12.87 7.94
C PHE A 171 3.74 13.67 6.66
N ARG A 172 3.91 14.99 6.77
CA ARG A 172 3.61 15.92 5.68
C ARG A 172 4.88 16.63 5.27
N HIS A 173 5.14 16.69 3.98
CA HIS A 173 6.26 17.47 3.44
C HIS A 173 5.75 18.49 2.43
N ASP A 174 6.36 19.67 2.41
CA ASP A 174 6.11 20.69 1.40
C ASP A 174 6.72 20.30 0.03
N ALA A 175 6.44 21.09 -1.01
CA ALA A 175 6.91 20.80 -2.37
C ALA A 175 8.44 20.82 -2.54
N SER A 176 9.18 21.37 -1.57
CA SER A 176 10.65 21.27 -1.55
C SER A 176 11.14 20.01 -0.82
N GLY A 177 10.22 19.23 -0.27
CA GLY A 177 10.47 18.05 0.53
C GLY A 177 10.67 18.36 2.01
N ARG A 178 10.53 19.60 2.49
CA ARG A 178 10.73 19.90 3.92
C ARG A 178 9.52 19.47 4.74
N GLN A 179 9.74 18.81 5.87
CA GLN A 179 8.66 18.37 6.75
C GLN A 179 7.89 19.56 7.35
N ILE A 180 6.56 19.44 7.37
CA ILE A 180 5.62 20.45 7.88
C ILE A 180 5.15 20.04 9.27
N GLY A 181 5.83 20.58 10.30
CA GLY A 181 5.50 20.31 11.70
C GLY A 181 5.66 18.84 12.08
N GLY A 182 5.07 18.46 13.22
CA GLY A 182 5.02 17.06 13.67
C GLY A 182 3.98 16.22 12.91
N PRO A 183 3.97 14.89 13.15
CA PRO A 183 2.96 14.00 12.60
C PRO A 183 1.55 14.43 13.02
N ARG A 184 0.57 14.20 12.15
CA ARG A 184 -0.85 14.34 12.48
C ARG A 184 -1.45 12.96 12.66
N ARG A 185 -2.01 12.69 13.84
CA ARG A 185 -2.85 11.50 14.03
C ARG A 185 -4.16 11.65 13.27
N LEU A 186 -4.42 10.68 12.40
CA LEU A 186 -5.60 10.61 11.55
C LEU A 186 -6.65 9.69 12.17
N VAL A 187 -6.21 8.53 12.64
CA VAL A 187 -7.01 7.51 13.32
C VAL A 187 -6.29 7.15 14.62
N ASP A 188 -7.07 6.98 15.68
CA ASP A 188 -6.64 6.66 17.05
C ASP A 188 -7.05 5.21 17.34
N ASP A 189 -6.13 4.41 17.87
CA ASP A 189 -6.37 3.01 18.28
C ASP A 189 -7.08 2.14 17.22
N ALA A 190 -6.61 2.17 15.98
CA ALA A 190 -7.12 1.30 14.93
C ALA A 190 -6.66 -0.15 15.17
N ASP A 191 -7.59 -1.11 15.18
CA ASP A 191 -7.31 -2.52 15.45
C ASP A 191 -6.62 -3.20 14.26
N ALA A 192 -5.61 -4.02 14.52
CA ALA A 192 -5.18 -5.04 13.57
C ALA A 192 -6.24 -6.14 13.39
N PHE A 193 -6.37 -6.64 12.16
CA PHE A 193 -7.24 -7.77 11.82
C PHE A 193 -6.69 -9.05 12.42
N VAL A 194 -7.58 -9.86 12.99
CA VAL A 194 -7.23 -11.16 13.56
C VAL A 194 -8.10 -12.21 12.91
N SER A 195 -7.53 -12.90 11.93
CA SER A 195 -8.16 -14.06 11.33
C SER A 195 -8.19 -15.21 12.34
N PRO A 196 -9.33 -15.91 12.49
CA PRO A 196 -9.40 -17.14 13.28
C PRO A 196 -8.48 -18.26 12.74
N LEU A 197 -8.00 -18.14 11.51
CA LEU A 197 -7.27 -19.18 10.78
C LEU A 197 -5.76 -18.90 10.74
N SER A 198 -5.37 -17.69 10.33
CA SER A 198 -3.96 -17.30 10.19
C SER A 198 -3.42 -16.53 11.39
N GLY A 199 -4.29 -16.10 12.32
CA GLY A 199 -3.90 -15.28 13.47
C GLY A 199 -3.95 -13.77 13.19
N ALA A 200 -3.23 -13.01 13.99
CA ALA A 200 -3.17 -11.55 13.82
C ALA A 200 -2.29 -11.20 12.61
N ASP A 201 -2.83 -10.35 11.73
CA ASP A 201 -2.08 -9.75 10.63
C ASP A 201 -1.74 -8.28 10.95
N TYR A 202 -0.98 -7.63 10.08
CA TYR A 202 -0.76 -6.19 10.14
C TYR A 202 -2.03 -5.41 9.75
N ILE A 203 -2.15 -4.16 10.22
CA ILE A 203 -3.35 -3.35 9.99
C ILE A 203 -3.58 -2.94 8.51
N ASN A 204 -2.55 -3.03 7.66
CA ASN A 204 -2.60 -2.79 6.21
C ASN A 204 -3.48 -1.60 5.75
N PRO A 205 -3.33 -0.38 6.31
CA PRO A 205 -4.16 0.74 5.89
C PRO A 205 -3.71 1.28 4.53
N SER A 206 -4.64 1.83 3.76
CA SER A 206 -4.38 2.35 2.41
C SER A 206 -4.62 3.86 2.34
N ILE A 207 -3.87 4.56 1.49
CA ILE A 207 -3.95 6.02 1.30
C ILE A 207 -4.05 6.39 -0.18
N ALA A 208 -4.94 7.31 -0.50
CA ALA A 208 -5.13 7.82 -1.86
C ALA A 208 -5.29 9.35 -1.90
N ALA A 209 -4.57 10.00 -2.80
CA ALA A 209 -4.84 11.40 -3.15
C ALA A 209 -5.99 11.50 -4.16
N SER A 210 -6.92 12.43 -3.94
CA SER A 210 -7.95 12.76 -4.92
C SER A 210 -7.46 13.87 -5.86
N ALA A 211 -7.99 13.86 -7.10
CA ALA A 211 -7.88 14.99 -8.01
C ALA A 211 -8.40 16.32 -7.41
N GLY A 212 -9.28 16.25 -6.39
CA GLY A 212 -9.77 17.41 -5.65
C GLY A 212 -8.80 18.02 -4.63
N GLY A 213 -7.61 17.44 -4.44
CA GLY A 213 -6.55 17.95 -3.56
C GLY A 213 -6.61 17.49 -2.10
N ASN A 214 -7.65 16.73 -1.71
CA ASN A 214 -7.73 16.01 -0.45
C ASN A 214 -7.12 14.61 -0.59
N TYR A 215 -6.95 13.90 0.54
CA TYR A 215 -6.58 12.48 0.53
C TYR A 215 -7.54 11.67 1.40
N ALA A 216 -7.73 10.40 1.07
CA ALA A 216 -8.49 9.45 1.86
C ALA A 216 -7.57 8.41 2.47
N VAL A 217 -7.94 7.92 3.65
CA VAL A 217 -7.34 6.74 4.28
C VAL A 217 -8.44 5.70 4.45
N SER A 218 -8.12 4.43 4.25
CA SER A 218 -8.97 3.29 4.61
C SER A 218 -8.23 2.33 5.53
N TRP A 219 -8.99 1.69 6.42
CA TRP A 219 -8.50 0.74 7.42
C TRP A 219 -9.63 -0.22 7.81
N HIS A 220 -9.30 -1.34 8.44
CA HIS A 220 -10.28 -2.18 9.12
C HIS A 220 -10.32 -1.87 10.61
N GLU A 221 -11.45 -2.08 11.26
CA GLU A 221 -11.62 -1.83 12.71
C GLU A 221 -12.72 -2.74 13.27
N ARG A 222 -12.58 -3.15 14.55
CA ARG A 222 -13.64 -3.91 15.21
C ARG A 222 -14.92 -3.09 15.27
N THR A 223 -15.97 -3.66 14.70
CA THR A 223 -17.24 -2.99 14.48
C THR A 223 -18.38 -3.88 14.99
N SER A 224 -19.26 -3.29 15.81
CA SER A 224 -20.52 -3.92 16.19
C SER A 224 -21.62 -3.49 15.22
N PHE A 225 -22.15 -4.42 14.42
CA PHE A 225 -23.24 -4.15 13.48
C PHE A 225 -24.26 -5.29 13.49
N GLY A 226 -25.55 -4.94 13.45
CA GLY A 226 -26.64 -5.93 13.36
C GLY A 226 -26.72 -6.93 14.53
N GLY A 227 -26.05 -6.67 15.66
CA GLY A 227 -25.99 -7.58 16.81
C GLY A 227 -24.86 -8.61 16.76
N GLY A 228 -23.93 -8.51 15.80
CA GLY A 228 -22.66 -9.24 15.77
C GLY A 228 -21.45 -8.31 15.95
N GLU A 229 -20.34 -8.87 16.41
CA GLU A 229 -19.03 -8.21 16.53
C GLU A 229 -18.07 -8.84 15.52
N GLY A 230 -17.35 -8.04 14.75
CA GLY A 230 -16.39 -8.48 13.73
C GLY A 230 -15.65 -7.28 13.15
N TYR A 231 -14.91 -7.46 12.06
CA TYR A 231 -14.20 -6.38 11.40
C TYR A 231 -15.01 -5.75 10.28
N GLY A 232 -14.99 -4.41 10.25
CA GLY A 232 -15.57 -3.61 9.17
C GLY A 232 -14.51 -2.72 8.53
N VAL A 233 -14.70 -2.37 7.26
CA VAL A 233 -13.81 -1.44 6.55
C VAL A 233 -14.34 -0.02 6.63
N TRP A 234 -13.50 0.85 7.16
CA TRP A 234 -13.73 2.27 7.35
C TRP A 234 -12.93 3.10 6.36
N THR A 235 -13.41 4.31 6.12
CA THR A 235 -12.66 5.33 5.39
C THR A 235 -12.91 6.72 5.92
N GLN A 236 -11.92 7.60 5.80
CA GLN A 236 -12.07 9.01 6.10
C GLN A 236 -11.25 9.87 5.13
N VAL A 237 -11.85 10.99 4.72
CA VAL A 237 -11.20 11.97 3.85
C VAL A 237 -10.65 13.11 4.68
N PHE A 238 -9.41 13.50 4.42
CA PHE A 238 -8.67 14.54 5.10
C PHE A 238 -8.21 15.62 4.11
N ARG A 239 -8.16 16.86 4.60
CA ARG A 239 -7.51 17.99 3.92
C ARG A 239 -5.99 17.85 4.02
N PRO A 240 -5.20 18.58 3.19
CA PRO A 240 -3.73 18.53 3.24
C PRO A 240 -3.11 18.80 4.62
N ASP A 241 -3.81 19.53 5.50
CA ASP A 241 -3.35 19.82 6.85
C ASP A 241 -3.65 18.70 7.88
N GLY A 242 -4.26 17.61 7.43
CA GLY A 242 -4.69 16.48 8.26
C GLY A 242 -6.06 16.65 8.91
N THR A 243 -6.79 17.73 8.64
CA THR A 243 -8.14 17.91 9.19
C THR A 243 -9.16 17.08 8.41
N ALA A 244 -10.02 16.37 9.13
CA ALA A 244 -11.09 15.60 8.51
C ALA A 244 -12.05 16.50 7.71
N VAL A 245 -12.44 16.05 6.51
CA VAL A 245 -13.47 16.68 5.67
C VAL A 245 -14.86 16.34 6.20
N ALA A 246 -15.04 15.10 6.68
CA ALA A 246 -16.25 14.57 7.29
C ALA A 246 -15.86 13.50 8.35
N PRO A 247 -16.79 13.07 9.22
CA PRO A 247 -16.56 11.91 10.08
C PRO A 247 -16.21 10.65 9.27
N ALA A 248 -15.47 9.72 9.88
CA ALA A 248 -15.20 8.42 9.29
C ALA A 248 -16.50 7.71 8.87
N GLN A 249 -16.46 6.97 7.77
CA GLN A 249 -17.58 6.26 7.19
C GLN A 249 -17.29 4.76 7.21
N LEU A 250 -18.20 3.97 7.79
CA LEU A 250 -18.20 2.52 7.66
C LEU A 250 -18.72 2.14 6.26
N ILE A 251 -17.83 1.69 5.38
CA ILE A 251 -18.17 1.38 3.99
C ILE A 251 -18.63 -0.07 3.83
N ALA A 252 -17.95 -0.97 4.53
CA ALA A 252 -18.25 -2.39 4.56
C ALA A 252 -18.48 -2.80 6.03
N PRO A 253 -19.74 -2.87 6.50
CA PRO A 253 -20.04 -3.35 7.84
C PRO A 253 -19.80 -4.87 7.92
N ASN A 254 -19.42 -5.36 9.10
CA ASN A 254 -19.51 -6.79 9.39
C ASN A 254 -20.98 -7.24 9.26
N LEU A 255 -21.22 -8.38 8.63
CA LEU A 255 -22.59 -8.79 8.23
C LEU A 255 -23.37 -9.58 9.29
N GLY A 256 -22.77 -9.82 10.48
CA GLY A 256 -23.41 -10.48 11.62
C GLY A 256 -23.68 -11.99 11.40
N GLY A 257 -23.14 -12.84 12.27
CA GLY A 257 -23.32 -14.30 12.20
C GLY A 257 -22.42 -15.02 13.21
N ARG A 258 -22.58 -16.33 13.41
CA ARG A 258 -21.70 -17.14 14.29
C ARG A 258 -20.24 -17.19 13.81
N ASN A 259 -20.00 -16.81 12.56
CA ASN A 259 -18.71 -16.73 11.86
C ASN A 259 -18.74 -15.41 11.07
N THR A 260 -18.32 -14.31 11.68
CA THR A 260 -18.49 -12.96 11.13
C THR A 260 -17.81 -12.85 9.78
N LEU A 261 -18.57 -12.55 8.72
CA LEU A 261 -18.05 -12.27 7.37
C LEU A 261 -17.25 -10.96 7.46
N ASP A 262 -16.06 -11.06 8.05
CA ASP A 262 -15.22 -9.93 8.37
C ASP A 262 -14.76 -9.25 7.09
N GLN A 263 -14.54 -7.94 7.18
CA GLN A 263 -14.13 -7.12 6.07
C GLN A 263 -12.72 -6.62 6.36
N SER A 264 -11.74 -6.98 5.53
CA SER A 264 -10.32 -6.69 5.75
C SER A 264 -9.62 -6.21 4.48
N ASP A 265 -8.31 -5.98 4.59
CA ASP A 265 -7.36 -5.74 3.48
C ASP A 265 -7.86 -4.77 2.41
N SER A 266 -8.23 -3.57 2.86
CA SER A 266 -8.80 -2.56 1.98
C SER A 266 -7.74 -1.84 1.15
N GLN A 267 -8.03 -1.59 -0.13
CA GLN A 267 -7.23 -0.72 -0.99
C GLN A 267 -8.08 0.43 -1.53
N ILE A 268 -7.57 1.66 -1.42
CA ILE A 268 -8.24 2.86 -1.90
C ILE A 268 -7.47 3.53 -3.04
N ALA A 269 -8.20 3.93 -4.08
CA ALA A 269 -7.67 4.65 -5.22
C ALA A 269 -8.39 5.97 -5.43
N GLY A 270 -7.64 7.04 -5.65
CA GLY A 270 -8.19 8.33 -6.04
C GLY A 270 -8.55 8.32 -7.51
N ARG A 271 -9.75 8.78 -7.85
CA ARG A 271 -10.24 8.75 -9.24
C ARG A 271 -10.05 10.10 -9.92
N SER A 272 -9.62 10.08 -11.18
CA SER A 272 -9.45 11.25 -12.05
C SER A 272 -10.75 12.01 -12.32
N VAL A 273 -11.89 11.32 -12.24
CA VAL A 273 -13.23 11.93 -12.33
C VAL A 273 -13.71 12.53 -11.00
N GLY A 274 -12.90 12.46 -9.95
CA GLY A 274 -13.25 12.83 -8.59
C GLY A 274 -13.74 11.64 -7.75
N GLY A 275 -13.71 11.81 -6.43
CA GLY A 275 -14.02 10.74 -5.49
C GLY A 275 -12.94 9.67 -5.44
N TYR A 276 -13.35 8.48 -4.99
CA TYR A 276 -12.45 7.35 -4.74
C TYR A 276 -13.10 6.02 -5.17
N ALA A 277 -12.28 5.00 -5.34
CA ALA A 277 -12.69 3.60 -5.43
C ALA A 277 -12.09 2.87 -4.23
N LEU A 278 -12.91 2.15 -3.46
CA LEU A 278 -12.47 1.35 -2.33
C LEU A 278 -12.80 -0.11 -2.60
N ALA A 279 -11.80 -0.97 -2.66
CA ALA A 279 -11.98 -2.41 -2.66
C ALA A 279 -11.51 -3.01 -1.33
N TRP A 280 -12.02 -4.19 -1.01
CA TRP A 280 -11.70 -4.90 0.23
C TRP A 280 -12.00 -6.39 0.08
N GLU A 281 -11.46 -7.17 1.00
CA GLU A 281 -11.72 -8.60 1.13
C GLU A 281 -12.82 -8.86 2.12
N ARG A 282 -13.61 -9.91 1.85
CA ARG A 282 -14.61 -10.41 2.78
C ARG A 282 -14.46 -11.91 2.93
N ASP A 283 -14.42 -12.36 4.18
CA ASP A 283 -14.52 -13.77 4.54
C ASP A 283 -15.89 -14.34 4.13
N GLU A 284 -15.91 -15.54 3.54
CA GLU A 284 -17.13 -16.28 3.19
C GLU A 284 -17.32 -17.54 4.06
N VAL A 285 -18.55 -18.06 4.11
CA VAL A 285 -18.95 -19.27 4.87
C VAL A 285 -19.73 -20.24 3.98
N PRO A 286 -19.72 -21.58 4.22
CA PRO A 286 -19.33 -22.27 5.46
C PRO A 286 -18.20 -23.33 5.37
N TYR A 287 -17.44 -23.43 4.27
CA TYR A 287 -16.29 -24.33 4.18
C TYR A 287 -14.99 -23.53 4.03
N GLU A 288 -13.91 -24.02 4.66
CA GLU A 288 -12.48 -23.61 4.67
C GLU A 288 -12.08 -22.53 3.63
N PRO A 289 -11.27 -21.54 4.05
CA PRO A 289 -11.41 -20.13 3.70
C PRO A 289 -11.63 -19.87 2.21
N GLU A 290 -12.74 -19.20 1.93
CA GLU A 290 -12.96 -18.50 0.66
C GLU A 290 -13.07 -17.02 1.00
N THR A 291 -12.16 -16.19 0.48
CA THR A 291 -12.27 -14.74 0.50
C THR A 291 -12.82 -14.26 -0.83
N ASP A 292 -13.73 -13.30 -0.80
CA ASP A 292 -14.28 -12.63 -1.97
C ASP A 292 -13.87 -11.15 -1.98
N VAL A 293 -13.60 -10.61 -3.17
CA VAL A 293 -13.21 -9.20 -3.32
C VAL A 293 -14.41 -8.36 -3.71
N TYR A 294 -14.63 -7.28 -2.97
CA TYR A 294 -15.72 -6.33 -3.22
C TYR A 294 -15.17 -4.95 -3.54
N LEU A 295 -15.96 -4.15 -4.25
CA LEU A 295 -15.64 -2.79 -4.66
C LEU A 295 -16.83 -1.86 -4.39
N ARG A 296 -16.52 -0.65 -3.95
CA ARG A 296 -17.49 0.45 -3.86
C ARG A 296 -16.88 1.78 -4.28
N MET A 297 -17.65 2.53 -5.06
CA MET A 297 -17.28 3.90 -5.44
C MET A 297 -17.64 4.85 -4.30
N LEU A 298 -16.80 5.85 -4.07
CA LEU A 298 -17.00 6.87 -3.04
C LEU A 298 -17.01 8.27 -3.66
N ASP A 299 -17.78 9.19 -3.07
CA ASP A 299 -17.75 10.61 -3.42
C ASP A 299 -16.48 11.31 -2.89
N GLY A 300 -16.30 12.59 -3.20
CA GLY A 300 -15.13 13.37 -2.75
C GLY A 300 -15.04 13.60 -1.24
N ALA A 301 -16.06 13.23 -0.48
CA ALA A 301 -16.09 13.26 0.98
C ALA A 301 -16.03 11.85 1.59
N GLY A 302 -15.84 10.81 0.78
CA GLY A 302 -15.71 9.41 1.22
C GLY A 302 -17.05 8.69 1.41
N ARG A 303 -18.18 9.27 0.99
CA ARG A 303 -19.48 8.59 1.10
C ARG A 303 -19.68 7.62 -0.04
N ALA A 304 -20.23 6.46 0.27
CA ALA A 304 -20.58 5.46 -0.72
C ALA A 304 -21.54 5.98 -1.81
N ILE A 305 -21.19 5.71 -3.07
CA ILE A 305 -22.00 5.94 -4.26
C ILE A 305 -22.41 4.58 -4.84
N GLY A 306 -23.72 4.41 -5.06
CA GLY A 306 -24.24 3.21 -5.70
C GLY A 306 -24.13 1.95 -4.83
N GLN A 307 -24.26 0.80 -5.50
CA GLN A 307 -24.21 -0.52 -4.87
C GLN A 307 -22.77 -1.04 -4.80
N THR A 308 -22.50 -1.86 -3.79
CA THR A 308 -21.30 -2.68 -3.73
C THR A 308 -21.31 -3.69 -4.88
N VAL A 309 -20.15 -3.88 -5.51
CA VAL A 309 -19.94 -4.83 -6.61
C VAL A 309 -18.99 -5.92 -6.13
N MET A 310 -19.38 -7.18 -6.24
CA MET A 310 -18.48 -8.31 -6.09
C MET A 310 -17.59 -8.39 -7.33
N VAL A 311 -16.28 -8.29 -7.18
CA VAL A 311 -15.29 -8.21 -8.26
C VAL A 311 -15.18 -9.56 -8.97
N ASN A 312 -14.94 -10.62 -8.20
CA ASN A 312 -14.77 -12.01 -8.63
C ASN A 312 -16.10 -12.78 -8.81
N SER A 313 -17.09 -12.17 -9.46
CA SER A 313 -18.47 -12.70 -9.52
C SER A 313 -18.68 -14.03 -10.28
N ASP A 314 -17.63 -14.66 -10.80
CA ASP A 314 -17.71 -15.90 -11.58
C ASP A 314 -17.61 -17.18 -10.73
N ARG A 315 -17.68 -17.07 -9.40
CA ARG A 315 -17.77 -18.19 -8.45
C ARG A 315 -16.69 -19.25 -8.67
N ARG A 316 -15.45 -18.79 -8.86
CA ARG A 316 -14.30 -19.67 -8.79
C ARG A 316 -14.17 -20.17 -7.36
N SER A 317 -13.87 -21.46 -7.21
CA SER A 317 -13.45 -22.03 -5.93
C SER A 317 -12.09 -21.46 -5.54
N GLY A 318 -11.87 -21.27 -4.24
CA GLY A 318 -10.60 -20.82 -3.68
C GLY A 318 -10.59 -19.34 -3.28
N GLU A 319 -9.57 -18.95 -2.55
CA GLU A 319 -9.37 -17.61 -2.00
C GLU A 319 -9.14 -16.57 -3.10
N GLN A 320 -9.71 -15.38 -2.90
CA GLN A 320 -9.46 -14.21 -3.73
C GLN A 320 -8.85 -13.11 -2.87
N GLU A 321 -7.55 -12.91 -3.04
CA GLU A 321 -6.82 -11.86 -2.35
C GLU A 321 -6.83 -10.58 -3.18
N LEU A 322 -7.23 -9.46 -2.59
CA LEU A 322 -7.17 -8.15 -3.21
C LEU A 322 -5.71 -7.74 -3.39
N HIS A 323 -5.34 -7.41 -4.62
CA HIS A 323 -3.97 -6.98 -4.92
C HIS A 323 -3.87 -5.48 -5.16
N ASP A 324 -4.73 -4.89 -5.98
CA ASP A 324 -4.63 -3.46 -6.32
C ASP A 324 -5.96 -2.87 -6.83
N VAL A 325 -6.10 -1.56 -6.68
CA VAL A 325 -7.17 -0.74 -7.23
C VAL A 325 -6.54 0.42 -8.00
N VAL A 326 -6.79 0.48 -9.31
CA VAL A 326 -6.16 1.46 -10.19
C VAL A 326 -7.22 2.29 -10.91
N ASP A 327 -7.07 3.62 -10.88
CA ASP A 327 -7.83 4.49 -11.77
C ASP A 327 -7.27 4.41 -13.20
N LEU A 328 -8.08 3.89 -14.13
CA LEU A 328 -7.72 3.81 -15.55
C LEU A 328 -8.06 5.10 -16.31
N GLY A 329 -8.61 6.09 -15.63
CA GLY A 329 -9.10 7.31 -16.24
C GLY A 329 -10.45 7.16 -16.93
N ALA A 330 -11.04 8.30 -17.30
CA ALA A 330 -12.35 8.39 -17.95
C ALA A 330 -13.48 7.67 -17.17
N GLY A 331 -13.34 7.60 -15.83
CA GLY A 331 -14.31 6.99 -14.93
C GLY A 331 -14.19 5.48 -14.76
N ARG A 332 -13.21 4.83 -15.39
CA ARG A 332 -12.96 3.39 -15.28
C ARG A 332 -11.98 3.09 -14.14
N THR A 333 -12.23 2.00 -13.43
CA THR A 333 -11.37 1.54 -12.33
C THR A 333 -11.08 0.06 -12.56
N LEU A 334 -9.81 -0.33 -12.49
CA LEU A 334 -9.41 -1.72 -12.48
C LEU A 334 -9.25 -2.16 -11.03
N VAL A 335 -9.84 -3.30 -10.68
CA VAL A 335 -9.50 -4.04 -9.46
C VAL A 335 -8.85 -5.34 -9.87
N THR A 336 -7.70 -5.65 -9.28
CA THR A 336 -7.01 -6.92 -9.48
C THR A 336 -7.01 -7.77 -8.22
N CYS A 337 -7.22 -9.07 -8.37
CA CYS A 337 -7.15 -10.04 -7.30
C CYS A 337 -6.36 -11.27 -7.73
N ILE A 338 -5.75 -11.96 -6.78
CA ILE A 338 -5.11 -13.25 -7.00
C ILE A 338 -6.10 -14.33 -6.58
N ASN A 339 -6.46 -15.20 -7.53
CA ASN A 339 -7.20 -16.42 -7.23
C ASN A 339 -6.22 -17.53 -6.82
N GLN A 340 -6.32 -18.01 -5.59
CA GLN A 340 -5.52 -19.12 -5.08
C GLN A 340 -6.40 -20.33 -4.76
N ILE A 341 -5.96 -21.53 -5.15
CA ILE A 341 -6.65 -22.77 -4.83
C ILE A 341 -5.68 -23.59 -3.97
N PRO A 342 -6.06 -24.00 -2.74
CA PRO A 342 -5.20 -24.84 -1.91
C PRO A 342 -4.87 -26.14 -2.66
N ASP A 343 -3.61 -26.59 -2.62
CA ASP A 343 -3.32 -27.93 -3.13
C ASP A 343 -3.97 -28.98 -2.21
N ALA A 344 -4.49 -30.05 -2.82
CA ALA A 344 -5.19 -31.13 -2.14
C ALA A 344 -4.26 -32.02 -1.28
N ILE A 345 -2.95 -31.73 -1.24
CA ILE A 345 -1.93 -32.59 -0.64
C ILE A 345 -1.40 -32.01 0.68
N ASP A 346 -1.23 -30.70 0.80
CA ASP A 346 -0.64 -30.08 1.99
C ASP A 346 -1.31 -28.78 2.47
N ASP A 347 -2.45 -28.39 1.87
CA ASP A 347 -3.16 -27.14 2.15
C ASP A 347 -2.26 -25.89 1.97
N ILE A 348 -1.20 -25.98 1.16
CA ILE A 348 -0.33 -24.85 0.78
C ILE A 348 -0.71 -24.35 -0.63
N TYR A 349 -0.62 -23.03 -0.83
CA TYR A 349 -0.88 -22.39 -2.11
C TYR A 349 0.34 -22.48 -3.04
N ASP A 350 0.28 -23.37 -4.04
CA ASP A 350 1.36 -23.59 -5.02
C ASP A 350 1.33 -22.64 -6.23
N GLY A 351 0.43 -21.65 -6.22
CA GLY A 351 0.35 -20.59 -7.22
C GLY A 351 -1.05 -20.00 -7.38
N GLY A 352 -1.11 -18.78 -7.93
CA GLY A 352 -2.35 -18.05 -8.15
C GLY A 352 -2.53 -17.52 -9.56
N VAL A 353 -3.79 -17.29 -9.96
CA VAL A 353 -4.14 -16.63 -11.23
C VAL A 353 -4.48 -15.19 -10.93
N LEU A 354 -3.73 -14.24 -11.53
CA LEU A 354 -4.10 -12.83 -11.49
C LEU A 354 -5.35 -12.59 -12.33
N LEU A 355 -6.39 -12.08 -11.69
CA LEU A 355 -7.66 -11.68 -12.29
C LEU A 355 -7.80 -10.16 -12.24
N GLY A 356 -8.59 -9.62 -13.15
CA GLY A 356 -8.87 -8.19 -13.19
C GLY A 356 -10.27 -7.89 -13.69
N ARG A 357 -10.93 -6.90 -13.07
CA ARG A 357 -12.23 -6.39 -13.51
C ARG A 357 -12.18 -4.88 -13.67
N VAL A 358 -12.75 -4.41 -14.79
CA VAL A 358 -12.95 -2.98 -15.11
C VAL A 358 -14.41 -2.59 -14.91
#